data_AF-A0A945KAM9-F1
#
_entry.id   AF-A0A945KAM9-F1
#
_cell.length_a   1.000
_cell.length_b   1.000
_cell.length_c   1.000
_cell.angle_alpha   90.00
_cell.angle_beta   90.00
_cell.angle_gamma   90.00
#
_symmetry.space_group_name_H-M   'P 1'
#
loop_
_entity.id
_entity.type
_entity.pdbx_description
1 polymer ?
#
loop_
_entity_poly.entity_id
_entity_poly.type
_entity_poly.pdbx_seq_one_letter_code
_entity_poly.pdbx_strand_id
1 'polypeptide(L)'
;MKTNKKQSGFTLIELMIVVAIIGILAAVALPAYQDYTVRAKASEVVLAASSCRTSVTEALQTASGVDVSGILPNVCGTTTSKYVTSRSVSANGVITVVGNATALGGDTTATANTITLTPIQTGTTAVVGTTDGGKTIASWSCGPAGTNPMPSKYLPGSCQG
;
A
#
# COMPACT_ATOMS: atom_id res chain seq x y z
N MET A 1 15.84 56.29 -35.95
CA MET A 1 14.85 56.74 -34.95
C MET A 1 14.35 55.51 -34.20
N LYS A 2 14.78 55.29 -32.95
CA LYS A 2 14.39 54.12 -32.15
C LYS A 2 13.03 54.42 -31.49
N THR A 3 11.97 53.75 -31.94
CA THR A 3 10.63 53.82 -31.34
C THR A 3 10.65 53.12 -29.98
N ASN A 4 10.58 53.89 -28.89
CA ASN A 4 10.33 53.35 -27.56
C ASN A 4 8.90 52.78 -27.52
N LYS A 5 8.76 51.46 -27.63
CA LYS A 5 7.50 50.77 -27.32
C LYS A 5 7.19 51.03 -25.84
N LYS A 6 6.05 51.66 -25.54
CA LYS A 6 5.55 51.76 -24.17
C LYS A 6 5.38 50.34 -23.63
N GLN A 7 6.13 50.01 -22.60
CA GLN A 7 6.05 48.72 -21.94
C GLN A 7 4.79 48.73 -21.06
N SER A 8 3.73 48.07 -21.55
CA SER A 8 2.51 47.84 -20.78
C SER A 8 2.83 46.88 -19.64
N GLY A 9 2.86 47.38 -18.40
CA GLY A 9 3.02 46.54 -17.21
C GLY A 9 1.72 45.81 -16.87
N PHE A 10 1.83 44.68 -16.17
CA PHE A 10 0.71 43.96 -15.57
C PHE A 10 0.05 44.83 -14.49
N THR A 11 -1.28 44.83 -14.42
CA THR A 11 -2.00 45.55 -13.36
C THR A 11 -2.03 44.74 -12.06
N LEU A 12 -2.05 45.45 -10.92
CA LEU A 12 -2.21 44.81 -9.61
C LEU A 12 -3.52 44.01 -9.51
N ILE A 13 -4.58 44.48 -10.18
CA ILE A 13 -5.87 43.81 -10.18
C ILE A 13 -5.82 42.48 -10.97
N GLU A 14 -5.12 42.43 -12.11
CA GLU A 14 -4.90 41.18 -12.85
C GLU A 14 -4.12 40.18 -12.00
N LEU A 15 -3.09 40.63 -11.29
CA LEU A 15 -2.29 39.77 -10.43
C LEU A 15 -3.11 39.22 -9.25
N MET A 16 -3.96 40.04 -8.63
CA MET A 16 -4.86 39.60 -7.55
C MET A 16 -5.89 38.57 -8.01
N ILE A 17 -6.47 38.73 -9.22
CA ILE A 17 -7.41 37.75 -9.78
C ILE A 17 -6.70 36.41 -10.04
N VAL A 18 -5.49 36.44 -10.59
CA VAL A 18 -4.70 35.23 -10.84
C VAL A 18 -4.42 34.48 -9.54
N VAL A 19 -4.01 35.20 -8.48
CA VAL A 19 -3.77 34.60 -7.16
C VAL A 19 -5.04 33.99 -6.57
N ALA A 20 -6.19 34.66 -6.72
CA ALA A 20 -7.47 34.14 -6.25
C ALA A 20 -7.86 32.81 -6.95
N ILE A 21 -7.70 32.73 -8.27
CA ILE A 21 -7.99 31.51 -9.05
C ILE A 21 -7.03 30.38 -8.65
N ILE A 22 -5.73 30.66 -8.55
CA ILE A 22 -4.73 29.67 -8.10
C ILE A 22 -5.06 29.18 -6.69
N GLY A 23 -5.51 30.05 -5.79
CA GLY A 23 -5.92 29.69 -4.44
C GLY A 23 -7.06 28.67 -4.42
N ILE A 24 -8.09 28.86 -5.24
CA ILE A 24 -9.22 27.92 -5.36
C ILE A 24 -8.75 26.57 -5.92
N LEU A 25 -7.95 26.60 -7.00
CA LEU A 25 -7.44 25.38 -7.62
C LEU A 25 -6.53 24.60 -6.67
N ALA A 26 -5.66 25.29 -5.92
CA ALA A 26 -4.76 24.67 -4.95
C ALA A 26 -5.52 23.99 -3.81
N ALA A 27 -6.61 24.60 -3.32
CA ALA A 27 -7.42 24.03 -2.25
C ALA A 27 -8.03 22.66 -2.62
N VAL A 28 -8.37 22.44 -3.89
CA VAL A 28 -8.91 21.17 -4.38
C VAL A 28 -7.79 20.21 -4.81
N ALA A 29 -6.74 20.73 -5.46
CA ALA A 29 -5.67 19.91 -6.02
C ALA A 29 -4.72 19.34 -4.96
N LEU A 30 -4.42 20.10 -3.90
CA LEU A 30 -3.46 19.68 -2.87
C LEU A 30 -3.91 18.42 -2.10
N PRO A 31 -5.16 18.32 -1.61
CA PRO A 31 -5.63 17.09 -0.96
C PRO A 31 -5.57 15.87 -1.88
N ALA A 32 -5.97 16.02 -3.15
CA ALA A 32 -5.92 14.94 -4.13
C ALA A 32 -4.49 14.50 -4.45
N TYR A 33 -3.55 15.46 -4.56
CA TYR A 33 -2.14 15.15 -4.77
C TYR A 33 -1.53 14.44 -3.55
N GLN A 34 -1.86 14.86 -2.33
CA GLN A 34 -1.45 14.16 -1.12
C GLN A 34 -1.93 12.71 -1.14
N ASP A 35 -3.21 12.48 -1.41
CA ASP A 35 -3.77 11.14 -1.45
C ASP A 35 -3.08 10.25 -2.51
N TYR A 36 -2.76 10.82 -3.68
CA TYR A 36 -1.97 10.12 -4.70
C TYR A 36 -0.57 9.76 -4.22
N THR A 37 0.14 10.68 -3.55
CA THR A 37 1.48 10.40 -3.03
C THR A 37 1.46 9.34 -1.93
N VAL A 38 0.45 9.34 -1.06
CA VAL A 38 0.30 8.32 -0.02
C VAL A 38 0.04 6.95 -0.65
N ARG A 39 -0.84 6.86 -1.66
CA ARG A 39 -1.09 5.63 -2.42
C ARG A 39 0.16 5.10 -3.12
N ALA A 40 0.96 5.99 -3.70
CA ALA A 40 2.23 5.62 -4.32
C ALA A 40 3.18 5.00 -3.28
N LYS A 41 3.33 5.61 -2.10
CA LYS A 41 4.14 5.05 -1.00
C LYS A 41 3.54 3.74 -0.46
N ALA A 42 2.22 3.60 -0.40
CA ALA A 42 1.56 2.37 0.02
C ALA A 42 1.84 1.20 -0.94
N SER A 43 2.17 1.47 -2.20
CA SER A 43 2.61 0.44 -3.14
C SER A 43 3.93 -0.21 -2.69
N GLU A 44 4.84 0.53 -2.06
CA GLU A 44 6.05 -0.03 -1.44
C GLU A 44 5.73 -0.96 -0.25
N VAL A 45 4.67 -0.66 0.50
CA VAL A 45 4.18 -1.51 1.59
C VAL A 45 3.70 -2.85 1.03
N VAL A 46 3.00 -2.84 -0.10
CA VAL A 46 2.58 -4.06 -0.81
C VAL A 46 3.77 -4.80 -1.41
N LEU A 47 4.72 -4.09 -2.03
CA LEU A 47 5.93 -4.68 -2.58
C LEU A 47 6.79 -5.32 -1.50
N ALA A 48 6.82 -4.77 -0.29
CA ALA A 48 7.49 -5.40 0.84
C ALA A 48 6.89 -6.76 1.20
N ALA A 49 5.66 -7.11 0.78
CA ALA A 49 5.10 -8.45 0.96
C ALA A 49 5.58 -9.47 -0.10
N SER A 50 6.14 -9.01 -1.23
CA SER A 50 6.45 -9.86 -2.39
C SER A 50 7.42 -11.00 -2.07
N SER A 51 8.47 -10.76 -1.30
CA SER A 51 9.41 -11.84 -0.93
C SER A 51 8.78 -12.86 0.00
N CYS A 52 7.95 -12.46 0.97
CA CYS A 52 7.17 -13.41 1.77
C CYS A 52 6.21 -14.22 0.91
N ARG A 53 5.61 -13.59 -0.12
CA ARG A 53 4.67 -14.25 -1.03
C ARG A 53 5.32 -15.48 -1.66
N THR A 54 6.54 -15.31 -2.17
CA THR A 54 7.32 -16.40 -2.75
C THR A 54 7.66 -17.46 -1.70
N SER A 55 8.19 -17.07 -0.54
CA SER A 55 8.56 -18.01 0.54
C SER A 55 7.37 -18.82 1.08
N VAL A 56 6.20 -18.19 1.26
CA VAL A 56 4.96 -18.87 1.67
C VAL A 56 4.50 -19.84 0.59
N THR A 57 4.56 -19.43 -0.68
CA THR A 57 4.17 -20.30 -1.81
C THR A 57 5.06 -21.54 -1.87
N GLU A 58 6.38 -21.35 -1.76
CA GLU A 58 7.35 -22.44 -1.75
C GLU A 58 7.14 -23.38 -0.57
N ALA A 59 7.03 -22.84 0.65
CA ALA A 59 6.84 -23.64 1.85
C ALA A 59 5.53 -24.43 1.82
N LEU A 60 4.45 -23.87 1.27
CA LEU A 60 3.19 -24.60 1.12
C LEU A 60 3.32 -25.72 0.07
N GLN A 61 3.86 -25.42 -1.11
CA GLN A 61 3.89 -26.35 -2.24
C GLN A 61 4.90 -27.50 -2.08
N THR A 62 6.00 -27.24 -1.37
CA THR A 62 7.06 -28.24 -1.15
C THR A 62 6.88 -29.07 0.11
N ALA A 63 5.88 -28.73 0.94
CA ALA A 63 5.62 -29.44 2.18
C ALA A 63 5.27 -30.91 1.93
N SER A 64 5.91 -31.78 2.70
CA SER A 64 5.66 -33.22 2.69
C SER A 64 4.44 -33.64 3.51
N GLY A 65 3.94 -32.75 4.39
CA GLY A 65 2.76 -32.95 5.22
C GLY A 65 1.72 -31.87 4.98
N VAL A 66 0.47 -32.15 5.37
CA VAL A 66 -0.66 -31.22 5.21
C VAL A 66 -0.65 -30.07 6.21
N ASP A 67 0.01 -30.25 7.36
CA ASP A 67 0.16 -29.21 8.38
C ASP A 67 1.50 -28.50 8.24
N VAL A 68 1.43 -27.25 7.79
CA VAL A 68 2.53 -26.29 7.67
C VAL A 68 2.37 -25.11 8.62
N SER A 69 1.40 -25.14 9.54
CA SER A 69 1.04 -24.01 10.41
C SER A 69 2.18 -23.55 11.32
N GLY A 70 3.09 -24.46 11.71
CA GLY A 70 4.31 -24.14 12.45
C GLY A 70 5.48 -23.64 11.57
N ILE A 71 5.45 -23.92 10.27
CA ILE A 71 6.51 -23.53 9.32
C ILE A 71 6.23 -22.13 8.79
N LEU A 72 5.01 -21.87 8.32
CA LEU A 72 4.61 -20.64 7.62
C LEU A 72 4.98 -19.33 8.36
N PRO A 73 4.84 -19.20 9.69
CA PRO A 73 5.25 -17.98 10.38
C PRO A 73 6.76 -17.67 10.30
N ASN A 74 7.58 -18.69 10.04
CA ASN A 74 9.03 -18.59 10.08
C ASN A 74 9.67 -18.46 8.69
N VAL A 75 8.89 -18.58 7.61
CA VAL A 75 9.40 -18.53 6.22
C VAL A 75 9.78 -17.12 5.79
N CYS A 76 9.33 -16.11 6.53
CA CYS A 76 9.56 -14.74 6.19
C CYS A 76 9.82 -13.89 7.44
N GLY A 77 11.02 -13.33 7.51
CA GLY A 77 11.41 -12.46 8.61
C GLY A 77 10.81 -11.06 8.54
N THR A 78 10.90 -10.37 9.67
CA THR A 78 10.60 -8.95 9.79
C THR A 78 11.56 -8.14 8.92
N THR A 79 11.04 -7.17 8.17
CA THR A 79 11.87 -6.23 7.40
C THR A 79 11.34 -4.83 7.63
N THR A 80 12.25 -3.90 7.86
CA THR A 80 11.94 -2.48 8.06
C THR A 80 12.46 -1.67 6.89
N SER A 81 11.68 -0.71 6.43
CA SER A 81 12.09 0.25 5.41
C SER A 81 11.56 1.64 5.79
N LYS A 82 11.81 2.64 4.94
CA LYS A 82 11.24 3.98 5.14
C LYS A 82 9.72 3.97 5.31
N TYR A 83 9.02 3.11 4.57
CA TYR A 83 7.55 3.05 4.56
C TYR A 83 6.98 1.82 5.28
N VAL A 84 7.82 0.91 5.78
CA VAL A 84 7.40 -0.34 6.42
C VAL A 84 8.01 -0.43 7.80
N THR A 85 7.16 -0.56 8.82
CA THR A 85 7.57 -0.73 10.22
C THR A 85 7.79 -2.20 10.55
N SER A 86 6.97 -3.10 10.04
CA SER A 86 7.11 -4.53 10.28
C SER A 86 6.36 -5.36 9.25
N ARG A 87 6.69 -6.65 9.21
CA ARG A 87 6.05 -7.66 8.39
C ARG A 87 6.03 -8.99 9.13
N SER A 88 4.95 -9.74 9.00
CA SER A 88 4.80 -11.06 9.60
C SER A 88 3.93 -11.97 8.74
N VAL A 89 4.02 -13.28 9.00
CA VAL A 89 3.20 -14.30 8.34
C VAL A 89 2.45 -15.07 9.43
N SER A 90 1.16 -15.29 9.23
CA SER A 90 0.34 -16.09 10.14
C SER A 90 0.53 -17.59 9.91
N ALA A 91 -0.01 -18.40 10.82
CA ALA A 91 -0.10 -19.86 10.65
C ALA A 91 -0.84 -20.29 9.37
N ASN A 92 -1.67 -19.42 8.78
CA ASN A 92 -2.40 -19.68 7.52
C ASN A 92 -1.72 -19.05 6.30
N GLY A 93 -0.49 -18.54 6.44
CA GLY A 93 0.25 -17.93 5.33
C GLY A 93 -0.20 -16.51 4.99
N VAL A 94 -1.16 -15.93 5.72
CA VAL A 94 -1.55 -14.52 5.57
C VAL A 94 -0.35 -13.63 5.94
N ILE A 95 0.10 -12.83 4.98
CA ILE A 95 1.19 -11.88 5.16
C ILE A 95 0.58 -10.56 5.63
N THR A 96 1.07 -10.04 6.75
CA THR A 96 0.66 -8.74 7.29
C THR A 96 1.84 -7.78 7.19
N VAL A 97 1.63 -6.61 6.59
CA VAL A 97 2.65 -5.55 6.51
C VAL A 97 2.11 -4.29 7.19
N VAL A 98 2.84 -3.83 8.20
CA VAL A 98 2.53 -2.59 8.92
C VAL A 98 3.32 -1.46 8.30
N GLY A 99 2.63 -0.48 7.72
CA GLY A 99 3.25 0.71 7.15
C GLY A 99 3.72 1.70 8.22
N ASN A 100 4.76 2.46 7.92
CA ASN A 100 5.17 3.58 8.78
C ASN A 100 4.24 4.77 8.56
N ALA A 101 3.27 4.96 9.46
CA ALA A 101 2.25 6.00 9.35
C ALA A 101 2.83 7.41 9.15
N THR A 102 3.91 7.76 9.88
CA THR A 102 4.55 9.07 9.77
C THR A 102 5.19 9.29 8.40
N ALA A 103 5.82 8.26 7.82
CA ALA A 103 6.46 8.36 6.51
C ALA A 103 5.46 8.32 5.34
N LEU A 104 4.35 7.58 5.51
CA LEU A 104 3.24 7.52 4.56
C LEU A 104 2.54 8.89 4.49
N GLY A 105 2.11 9.43 5.63
CA GLY A 105 1.43 10.72 5.72
C GLY A 105 -0.06 10.67 5.36
N GLY A 106 -0.67 11.83 5.17
CA GLY A 106 -2.13 11.93 5.02
C GLY A 106 -2.84 11.45 6.29
N ASP A 107 -3.92 10.69 6.12
CA ASP A 107 -4.73 10.18 7.24
C ASP A 107 -4.22 8.85 7.83
N THR A 108 -3.01 8.39 7.45
CA THR A 108 -2.46 7.16 8.04
C THR A 108 -2.02 7.39 9.48
N THR A 109 -2.43 6.51 10.38
CA THR A 109 -2.09 6.56 11.81
C THR A 109 -1.58 5.19 12.28
N ALA A 110 -1.20 5.07 13.55
CA ALA A 110 -0.87 3.78 14.15
C ALA A 110 -2.04 2.76 14.09
N THR A 111 -3.27 3.24 13.90
CA THR A 111 -4.48 2.42 13.76
C THR A 111 -5.01 2.37 12.32
N ALA A 112 -4.27 2.90 11.35
CA ALA A 112 -4.73 3.02 9.96
C ALA A 112 -3.58 2.93 8.96
N ASN A 113 -2.82 1.83 9.00
CA ASN A 113 -1.55 1.69 8.26
C ASN A 113 -1.21 0.26 7.82
N THR A 114 -2.10 -0.72 8.02
CA THR A 114 -1.76 -2.13 7.81
C THR A 114 -2.48 -2.72 6.61
N ILE A 115 -1.73 -3.46 5.78
CA ILE A 115 -2.19 -4.20 4.60
C ILE A 115 -1.96 -5.70 4.83
N THR A 116 -2.87 -6.53 4.32
CA THR A 116 -2.71 -7.99 4.32
C THR A 116 -2.72 -8.55 2.91
N LEU A 117 -1.93 -9.61 2.70
CA LEU A 117 -2.00 -10.46 1.53
C LEU A 117 -2.38 -11.87 2.00
N THR A 118 -3.52 -12.34 1.52
CA THR A 118 -4.08 -13.64 1.86
C THR A 118 -3.87 -14.61 0.70
N PRO A 119 -3.19 -15.74 0.92
CA PRO A 119 -3.07 -16.77 -0.10
C PRO A 119 -4.42 -17.47 -0.30
N ILE A 120 -4.81 -17.63 -1.57
CA ILE A 120 -6.08 -18.23 -1.98
C ILE A 120 -5.78 -19.55 -2.67
N GLN A 121 -6.36 -20.62 -2.13
CA GLN A 121 -6.16 -21.97 -2.65
C GLN A 121 -7.00 -22.22 -3.92
N THR A 122 -8.28 -21.85 -3.89
CA THR A 122 -9.21 -22.05 -5.01
C THR A 122 -10.37 -21.07 -4.90
N GLY A 123 -10.74 -20.42 -6.01
CA GLY A 123 -11.83 -19.43 -6.02
C GLY A 123 -11.57 -18.28 -5.06
N THR A 124 -12.31 -18.23 -3.95
CA THR A 124 -12.14 -17.26 -2.86
C THR A 124 -11.72 -17.92 -1.54
N THR A 125 -11.47 -19.23 -1.54
CA THR A 125 -11.12 -19.99 -0.34
C THR A 125 -9.66 -19.74 0.02
N ALA A 126 -9.43 -19.15 1.18
CA ALA A 126 -8.09 -18.93 1.72
C ALA A 126 -7.41 -20.24 2.10
N VAL A 127 -6.08 -20.27 2.01
CA VAL A 127 -5.26 -21.38 2.50
C VAL A 127 -5.42 -21.52 4.01
N VAL A 128 -5.52 -22.77 4.47
CA VAL A 128 -5.51 -23.18 5.86
C VAL A 128 -4.23 -23.94 6.14
N GLY A 129 -3.37 -23.38 7.00
CA GLY A 129 -2.03 -23.91 7.21
C GLY A 129 -2.00 -25.32 7.80
N THR A 130 -3.06 -25.76 8.49
CA THR A 130 -3.12 -27.10 9.10
C THR A 130 -3.53 -28.20 8.12
N THR A 131 -4.07 -27.87 6.94
CA THR A 131 -4.67 -28.85 6.02
C THR A 131 -4.20 -28.74 4.57
N ASP A 132 -3.54 -27.65 4.19
CA ASP A 132 -3.27 -27.33 2.80
C ASP A 132 -1.79 -27.41 2.41
N GLY A 133 -0.93 -27.94 3.29
CA GLY A 133 0.42 -28.33 2.92
C GLY A 133 0.43 -29.30 1.73
N GLY A 134 1.34 -29.05 0.78
CA GLY A 134 1.44 -29.75 -0.50
C GLY A 134 0.46 -29.25 -1.58
N LYS A 135 -0.45 -28.30 -1.26
CA LYS A 135 -1.38 -27.72 -2.24
C LYS A 135 -0.80 -26.47 -2.91
N THR A 136 -1.33 -26.14 -4.08
CA THR A 136 -0.96 -24.93 -4.82
C THR A 136 -1.78 -23.73 -4.37
N ILE A 137 -1.18 -22.54 -4.48
CA ILE A 137 -1.85 -21.26 -4.28
C ILE A 137 -2.31 -20.79 -5.67
N ALA A 138 -3.61 -20.61 -5.86
CA ALA A 138 -4.18 -20.17 -7.13
C ALA A 138 -4.03 -18.65 -7.33
N SER A 139 -4.16 -17.87 -6.25
CA SER A 139 -4.03 -16.41 -6.30
C SER A 139 -3.70 -15.82 -4.94
N TRP A 140 -3.42 -14.52 -4.92
CA TRP A 140 -3.20 -13.76 -3.69
C TRP A 140 -4.18 -12.60 -3.65
N SER A 141 -5.05 -12.59 -2.65
CA SER A 141 -5.95 -11.46 -2.39
C SER A 141 -5.21 -10.44 -1.52
N CYS A 142 -5.16 -9.18 -1.96
CA CYS A 142 -4.59 -8.09 -1.18
C CYS A 142 -5.71 -7.16 -0.70
N GLY A 143 -5.59 -6.67 0.53
CA GLY A 143 -6.60 -5.78 1.08
C GLY A 143 -6.18 -5.15 2.41
N PRO A 144 -7.04 -4.30 2.98
CA PRO A 144 -6.80 -3.74 4.31
C PRO A 144 -6.75 -4.87 5.34
N ALA A 145 -5.88 -4.74 6.34
CA ALA A 145 -5.81 -5.71 7.43
C ALA A 145 -7.07 -5.65 8.33
N GLY A 146 -7.42 -6.77 8.97
CA GLY A 146 -8.52 -6.78 9.95
C GLY A 146 -8.26 -5.91 11.18
N THR A 147 -7.00 -5.73 11.55
CA THR A 147 -6.55 -4.84 12.63
C THR A 147 -5.76 -3.69 12.03
N ASN A 148 -6.08 -2.46 12.45
CA ASN A 148 -5.45 -1.23 11.97
C ASN A 148 -5.47 -1.05 10.44
N PRO A 149 -6.65 -1.21 9.79
CA PRO A 149 -6.77 -1.23 8.34
C PRO A 149 -6.25 0.04 7.69
N MET A 150 -5.40 -0.09 6.69
CA MET A 150 -5.06 1.06 5.85
C MET A 150 -6.33 1.62 5.17
N PRO A 151 -6.54 2.96 5.15
CA PRO A 151 -7.68 3.55 4.47
C PRO A 151 -7.77 3.14 3.01
N SER A 152 -8.96 2.76 2.54
CA SER A 152 -9.16 2.23 1.18
C SER A 152 -8.69 3.19 0.07
N LYS A 153 -8.79 4.51 0.29
CA LYS A 153 -8.28 5.52 -0.65
C LYS A 153 -6.76 5.45 -0.89
N TYR A 154 -6.01 4.88 0.05
CA TYR A 154 -4.56 4.72 -0.03
C TYR A 154 -4.13 3.35 -0.52
N LEU A 155 -5.05 2.38 -0.61
CA LEU A 155 -4.72 1.09 -1.18
C LEU A 155 -4.43 1.25 -2.68
N PRO A 156 -3.36 0.63 -3.21
CA PRO A 156 -3.16 0.54 -4.65
C PRO A 156 -4.25 -0.32 -5.28
N GLY A 157 -4.46 -0.18 -6.60
CA GLY A 157 -5.55 -0.88 -7.30
C GLY A 157 -5.53 -2.41 -7.14
N SER A 158 -4.35 -3.01 -6.94
CA SER A 158 -4.19 -4.44 -6.68
C SER A 158 -4.69 -4.92 -5.31
N CYS A 159 -5.04 -3.99 -4.41
CA CYS A 159 -5.49 -4.27 -3.05
C CYS A 159 -6.89 -3.69 -2.76
N GLN A 160 -7.65 -3.32 -3.80
CA GLN A 160 -8.99 -2.74 -3.67
C GLN A 160 -10.13 -3.74 -3.93
N GLY A 161 -9.83 -4.99 -4.28
CA GLY A 161 -10.80 -6.06 -4.54
C GLY A 161 -10.13 -7.40 -4.80
#